data_AF-A0A7W1D792-F1
#
_entry.id   AF-A0A7W1D792-F1
#
_cell.length_a   1.000
_cell.length_b   1.000
_cell.length_c   1.000
_cell.angle_alpha   90.00
_cell.angle_beta   90.00
_cell.angle_gamma   90.00
#
_symmetry.space_group_name_H-M   'P 1'
#
loop_
_entity.id
_entity.type
_entity.pdbx_description
1 polymer ?
#
loop_
_entity_poly.entity_id
_entity_poly.type
_entity_poly.pdbx_seq_one_letter_code
_entity_poly.pdbx_strand_id
1 'polypeptide(L)' 'MKSYVALLRGIGPSNPNMRNDRLRAVFEDLGFSNVRAVISSGNACLIAAPPP' A
#
# COMPACT_ATOMS: atom_id res chain seq x y z
N MET A 1 -1.34 -9.46 15.25
CA MET A 1 -1.38 -8.58 14.07
C MET A 1 -0.79 -7.23 14.45
N LYS A 2 0.05 -6.65 13.59
CA LYS A 2 0.60 -5.31 13.77
C LYS A 2 0.17 -4.43 12.61
N SER A 3 -0.35 -3.25 12.92
CA SER A 3 -0.76 -2.25 11.93
C SER A 3 0.41 -1.35 11.59
N TYR A 4 0.59 -1.06 10.31
CA TYR A 4 1.67 -0.23 9.78
C TYR A 4 1.12 0.85 8.86
N VAL A 5 1.88 1.94 8.77
CA VAL A 5 1.66 3.00 7.80
C VAL A 5 2.89 3.05 6.88
N ALA A 6 2.67 2.79 5.59
CA ALA A 6 3.68 2.95 4.55
C ALA A 6 3.56 4.35 3.95
N LEU A 7 4.66 5.11 3.97
CA LEU A 7 4.76 6.44 3.39
C LEU A 7 5.73 6.40 2.21
N LEU A 8 5.19 6.19 1.02
CA LEU A 8 5.98 6.10 -0.21
C LEU A 8 6.12 7.48 -0.86
N ARG A 9 7.24 7.69 -1.55
CA ARG A 9 7.55 8.92 -2.30
C ARG A 9 7.62 8.60 -3.78
N GLY A 10 7.35 9.61 -4.62
CA GLY A 10 7.37 9.44 -6.08
C GLY A 10 6.16 8.72 -6.66
N ILE A 11 5.12 8.46 -5.85
CA ILE A 11 3.83 7.95 -6.30
C ILE A 11 2.85 9.12 -6.34
N GLY A 12 2.24 9.33 -7.50
CA GLY A 12 1.32 10.44 -7.73
C GLY A 12 0.30 10.10 -8.82
N PRO A 13 -0.84 10.82 -8.87
CA PRO A 13 -1.92 10.52 -9.82
C PRO A 13 -1.55 10.80 -11.27
N SER A 14 -0.45 11.52 -11.53
CA SER A 14 0.02 11.88 -12.87
C SER A 14 0.43 10.68 -13.72
N ASN A 15 0.77 9.54 -13.11
CA ASN A 15 1.06 8.31 -13.83
C ASN A 15 -0.10 7.30 -13.66
N PRO A 16 -0.77 6.87 -14.74
CA PRO A 16 -1.86 5.90 -14.67
C PRO A 16 -1.49 4.56 -14.01
N ASN A 17 -0.21 4.18 -14.05
CA ASN A 17 0.28 2.96 -13.39
C ASN A 17 0.46 3.11 -11.88
N MET A 18 0.35 4.32 -11.34
CA MET A 18 0.54 4.65 -9.92
C MET A 18 -0.80 4.82 -9.17
N ARG A 19 -1.89 4.26 -9.69
CA ARG A 19 -3.20 4.28 -9.04
C ARG A 19 -3.22 3.44 -7.76
N ASN A 20 -4.08 3.84 -6.82
CA ASN A 20 -4.24 3.19 -5.53
C ASN A 20 -4.57 1.70 -5.64
N ASP A 21 -5.35 1.28 -6.63
CA ASP A 21 -5.69 -0.15 -6.83
C ASP A 21 -4.45 -0.99 -7.19
N ARG A 22 -3.53 -0.42 -7.97
CA ARG A 22 -2.25 -1.07 -8.32
C ARG A 22 -1.33 -1.14 -7.12
N LEU A 23 -1.22 -0.04 -6.37
CA LEU A 23 -0.43 0.00 -5.14
C LEU A 23 -0.93 -1.02 -4.12
N ARG A 24 -2.25 -1.12 -3.96
CA ARG A 24 -2.91 -2.10 -3.10
C ARG A 24 -2.57 -3.53 -3.52
N ALA A 25 -2.70 -3.84 -4.81
CA ALA A 25 -2.39 -5.17 -5.34
C ALA A 25 -0.94 -5.59 -5.04
N VAL A 26 0.03 -4.66 -5.15
CA VAL A 26 1.44 -4.95 -4.81
C VAL A 26 1.60 -5.31 -3.34
N PHE A 27 0.95 -4.58 -2.42
CA PHE A 27 1.04 -4.91 -0.99
C PHE A 27 0.33 -6.23 -0.64
N GLU A 28 -0.80 -6.53 -1.29
CA GLU A 28 -1.49 -7.81 -1.11
C GLU A 28 -0.61 -8.98 -1.60
N ASP A 29 0.08 -8.84 -2.74
CA ASP A 29 1.02 -9.84 -3.28
C ASP A 29 2.25 -10.05 -2.37
N LEU A 30 2.71 -8.99 -1.70
CA LEU A 30 3.76 -9.06 -0.68
C LEU A 30 3.30 -9.74 0.63
N GLY A 31 2.04 -10.15 0.75
CA GLY A 31 1.50 -10.84 1.91
C GLY A 31 0.96 -9.92 3.01
N PHE A 32 0.78 -8.63 2.72
CA PHE A 32 0.09 -7.72 3.64
C PHE A 32 -1.43 -7.85 3.47
N SER A 33 -2.15 -7.65 4.56
CA SER A 33 -3.61 -7.74 4.60
C SER A 33 -4.24 -6.41 5.00
N ASN A 34 -5.53 -6.25 4.69
CA ASN A 34 -6.30 -5.03 5.02
C ASN A 34 -5.64 -3.74 4.49
N VAL A 35 -5.09 -3.81 3.28
CA VAL A 35 -4.36 -2.70 2.65
C VAL A 35 -5.34 -1.61 2.24
N ARG A 36 -5.16 -0.42 2.81
CA ARG A 36 -5.94 0.79 2.48
C ARG A 36 -5.01 1.90 2.04
N ALA A 37 -4.99 2.20 0.75
CA ALA A 37 -4.30 3.37 0.21
C ALA A 37 -5.07 4.65 0.61
N VAL A 38 -4.34 5.66 1.08
CA VAL A 38 -4.87 6.93 1.57
C VAL A 38 -4.29 8.04 0.71
N ILE A 39 -5.16 8.71 -0.05
CA ILE A 39 -4.78 9.76 -1.02
C ILE A 39 -3.89 9.18 -2.14
N SER A 40 -3.98 9.71 -3.36
CA SER A 40 -3.19 9.21 -4.50
C SER A 40 -1.71 9.61 -4.46
N SER A 41 -1.11 9.70 -3.27
CA SER A 41 0.27 10.12 -3.04
C SER A 41 1.18 9.00 -2.54
N GLY A 42 0.71 7.75 -2.54
CA GLY A 42 1.51 6.59 -2.12
C GLY A 42 1.48 6.26 -0.64
N ASN A 43 0.55 6.81 0.14
CA ASN A 43 0.39 6.44 1.54
C ASN A 43 -0.54 5.24 1.67
N ALA A 44 -0.23 4.28 2.54
CA ALA A 44 -1.09 3.12 2.78
C ALA A 44 -1.06 2.64 4.23
N CYS A 45 -2.21 2.23 4.76
CA CYS A 45 -2.33 1.50 6.02
C CYS A 45 -2.46 0.01 5.72
N LEU A 46 -1.72 -0.83 6.43
CA LEU A 46 -1.65 -2.27 6.17
C LEU A 46 -1.37 -3.07 7.43
N ILE A 47 -1.77 -4.34 7.44
CA ILE A 47 -1.52 -5.27 8.53
C ILE A 47 -0.47 -6.29 8.06
N ALA A 48 0.65 -6.37 8.77
CA ALA A 48 1.61 -7.43 8.53
C ALA A 48 1.16 -8.72 9.22
N ALA A 49 1.25 -9.82 8.49
CA ALA A 49 1.29 -11.15 9.09
C ALA A 49 2.58 -11.27 9.94
N PRO A 50 2.54 -12.00 11.06
CA PRO A 50 3.77 -12.33 11.78
C PRO A 50 4.74 -13.06 10.83
N PRO A 51 6.05 -12.75 10.87
CA PRO A 51 7.03 -13.52 10.12
C PRO A 51 7.00 -15.00 10.59
N PRO A 52 7.32 -15.95 9.69
CA PRO A 52 7.43 -17.36 10.05
C PRO A 52 8.50 -17.61 11.11
#